data_AF-A0A967THC6-F1
#
_entry.id   AF-A0A967THC6-F1
#
_cell.length_a   1.000
_cell.length_b   1.000
_cell.length_c   1.000
_cell.angle_alpha   90.00
_cell.angle_beta   90.00
_cell.angle_gamma   90.00
#
_symmetry.space_group_name_H-M   'P 1'
#
loop_
_entity.id
_entity.type
_entity.pdbx_description
1 polymer ?
#
loop_
_entity_poly.entity_id
_entity_poly.type
_entity_poly.pdbx_seq_one_letter_code
_entity_poly.pdbx_strand_id
1 'polypeptide(L)' 'MPRAVLDMMDRRPIWAMPSWVPDELRDRLPPDWELVVIEEPTDGSGDGAARVAPGVLDAVAEAEIYLGYGIPAELLEAGP' A
#
# COMPACT_ATOMS: atom_id res chain seq x y z
N MET A 1 3.79 -3.17 16.36
CA MET A 1 3.98 -1.73 16.03
C MET A 1 2.90 -1.43 15.02
N PRO A 2 2.05 -0.40 15.19
CA PRO A 2 1.04 -0.11 14.19
C PRO A 2 1.69 0.12 12.82
N ARG A 3 1.11 -0.46 11.78
CA ARG A 3 1.66 -0.51 10.43
C ARG A 3 0.67 0.09 9.44
N ALA A 4 1.20 0.99 8.61
CA ALA A 4 0.56 1.45 7.40
C ALA A 4 1.26 0.85 6.17
N VAL A 5 0.49 0.29 5.25
CA VAL A 5 0.98 -0.26 3.98
C VAL A 5 0.64 0.69 2.84
N LEU A 6 1.63 1.05 2.02
CA LEU A 6 1.50 1.91 0.85
C LEU A 6 1.77 1.11 -0.43
N ASP A 7 0.69 0.72 -1.11
CA ASP A 7 0.67 -0.08 -2.34
C ASP A 7 0.19 0.78 -3.52
N MET A 8 1.07 1.67 -3.98
CA MET A 8 0.76 2.66 -5.01
C MET A 8 1.76 2.67 -6.17
N MET A 9 2.59 1.63 -6.31
CA MET A 9 3.64 1.54 -7.33
C MET A 9 3.08 1.25 -8.73
N ASP A 10 2.33 2.19 -9.29
CA ASP A 10 1.89 2.16 -10.69
C ASP A 10 3.04 2.59 -11.62
N ARG A 11 3.24 1.84 -12.70
CA ARG A 11 4.32 2.10 -13.68
C ARG A 11 3.94 3.17 -14.71
N ARG A 12 2.66 3.53 -14.84
CA ARG A 12 2.18 4.52 -15.81
C ARG A 12 2.51 5.91 -15.27
N PRO A 13 3.25 6.76 -15.99
CA PRO A 13 3.72 8.04 -15.47
C PRO A 13 2.64 8.97 -14.91
N ILE A 14 1.42 8.91 -15.46
CA ILE A 14 0.29 9.74 -15.00
C ILE A 14 -0.29 9.27 -13.65
N TRP A 15 -0.03 8.01 -13.26
CA TRP A 15 -0.46 7.39 -12.02
C TRP A 15 0.72 7.04 -11.10
N ALA A 16 1.96 7.32 -11.51
CA ALA A 16 3.13 7.01 -10.71
C ALA A 16 3.14 7.87 -9.44
N MET A 17 3.29 7.23 -8.29
CA MET A 17 3.43 7.91 -7.01
C MET A 17 4.67 8.81 -7.05
N PRO A 18 4.54 10.12 -6.70
CA PRO A 18 5.70 11.00 -6.57
C PRO A 18 6.69 10.47 -5.53
N SER A 19 7.99 10.57 -5.79
CA SER A 19 9.03 10.01 -4.91
C SER A 19 9.08 10.63 -3.51
N TRP A 20 8.48 11.80 -3.30
CA TRP A 20 8.43 12.45 -1.99
C TRP A 20 7.34 11.88 -1.07
N VAL A 21 6.36 11.13 -1.59
CA VAL A 21 5.21 10.66 -0.81
C VAL A 21 5.60 9.76 0.37
N PRO A 22 6.50 8.76 0.22
CA PRO A 22 6.88 7.92 1.34
C PRO A 22 7.51 8.69 2.51
N ASP A 23 8.40 9.64 2.22
CA ASP A 23 9.10 10.41 3.25
C ASP A 23 8.12 11.34 3.98
N GLU A 24 7.26 12.00 3.22
CA GLU A 24 6.21 12.85 3.75
C GLU A 24 5.20 12.09 4.64
N LEU A 25 4.92 10.82 4.32
CA LEU A 25 4.08 9.94 5.16
C LEU A 25 4.81 9.51 6.42
N ARG A 26 6.09 9.13 6.34
CA ARG A 26 6.91 8.78 7.52
C ARG A 26 6.99 9.92 8.51
N ASP A 27 7.13 11.16 8.02
CA ASP A 27 7.21 12.37 8.86
C ASP A 27 5.89 12.72 9.57
N ARG A 28 4.75 12.24 9.04
CA ARG A 28 3.41 12.51 9.58
C ARG A 28 2.82 11.38 10.41
N LEU A 29 3.27 10.16 10.19
CA LEU A 29 2.86 9.04 11.01
C LEU A 29 3.34 9.24 12.46
N PRO A 30 2.59 8.75 13.45
CA PRO A 30 3.06 8.79 14.83
C PRO A 30 4.43 8.08 14.97
N PRO A 31 5.31 8.50 15.90
CA PRO A 31 6.68 7.98 15.97
C PRO A 31 6.80 6.48 16.23
N ASP A 32 5.74 5.86 16.74
CA ASP A 32 5.62 4.43 17.00
C ASP A 32 4.98 3.67 15.85
N TRP A 33 4.76 4.28 14.68
CA TRP A 33 4.20 3.62 13.50
C TRP A 33 5.29 3.23 12.49
N GLU A 34 5.04 2.13 11.78
CA GLU A 34 5.82 1.67 10.64
C GLU A 34 5.10 2.01 9.33
N LEU A 35 5.83 2.54 8.35
CA LEU A 35 5.36 2.64 6.96
C LEU A 35 6.06 1.58 6.10
N VAL A 36 5.29 0.62 5.59
CA VAL A 36 5.74 -0.37 4.60
C VAL A 36 5.37 0.12 3.22
N VAL A 37 6.38 0.38 2.37
CA VAL A 37 6.18 0.79 0.97
C VAL A 37 6.36 -0.44 0.09
N ILE A 38 5.34 -0.77 -0.69
CA ILE A 38 5.37 -1.89 -1.62
C ILE A 38 6.01 -1.42 -2.93
N GLU A 39 7.09 -2.08 -3.33
CA GLU A 39 7.79 -1.79 -4.59
C GLU A 39 7.31 -2.68 -5.74
N GLU A 40 6.55 -3.74 -5.44
CA GLU A 40 5.89 -4.53 -6.46
C GLU A 40 4.91 -3.67 -7.28
N PRO A 41 4.93 -3.80 -8.62
CA PRO A 41 4.04 -3.02 -9.47
C PRO A 41 2.57 -3.34 -9.19
N THR A 42 1.75 -2.29 -9.14
CA THR A 42 0.29 -2.39 -9.07
C THR A 42 -0.37 -1.68 -10.27
N ASP A 43 -1.63 -1.99 -10.53
CA ASP A 43 -2.43 -1.35 -11.58
C ASP A 43 -3.52 -0.50 -10.94
N GLY A 44 -3.39 0.83 -11.03
CA GLY A 44 -4.39 1.77 -10.54
C GLY A 44 -5.57 2.06 -11.49
N SER A 45 -5.86 1.20 -12.47
CA SER A 45 -7.01 1.41 -13.36
C SER A 45 -8.31 0.93 -12.70
N GLY A 46 -9.38 1.71 -12.87
CA GLY A 46 -10.66 1.41 -12.22
C GLY A 46 -10.51 1.40 -10.70
N ASP A 47 -10.97 0.32 -10.08
CA ASP A 47 -10.89 0.08 -8.63
C ASP A 47 -9.62 -0.71 -8.25
N GLY A 48 -8.51 -0.47 -8.94
CA GLY A 48 -7.22 -1.11 -8.66
C GLY A 48 -7.02 -2.50 -9.26
N ALA A 49 -5.92 -3.15 -8.88
CA ALA A 49 -5.54 -4.45 -9.41
C ALA A 49 -6.49 -5.56 -8.94
N ALA A 50 -7.01 -6.35 -9.89
CA ALA A 50 -7.89 -7.48 -9.58
C ALA A 50 -7.17 -8.65 -8.86
N ARG A 51 -5.83 -8.63 -8.81
CA ARG A 51 -5.00 -9.57 -8.06
C ARG A 51 -4.02 -8.80 -7.20
N VAL A 52 -3.88 -9.24 -5.95
CA VAL A 52 -2.98 -8.64 -4.98
C VAL A 52 -1.62 -9.32 -5.07
N ALA A 53 -0.53 -8.54 -5.01
CA ALA A 53 0.81 -9.10 -4.98
C ALA A 53 1.09 -9.81 -3.64
N PRO A 54 1.82 -10.94 -3.60
CA PRO A 54 2.08 -11.67 -2.35
C PRO A 54 2.69 -10.81 -1.24
N GLY A 55 3.64 -9.92 -1.57
CA GLY A 55 4.25 -9.03 -0.57
C GLY A 55 3.26 -8.03 0.04
N VAL A 56 2.18 -7.69 -0.66
CA VAL A 56 1.09 -6.87 -0.11
C VAL A 56 0.29 -7.68 0.90
N LEU A 57 -0.08 -8.92 0.58
CA LEU A 57 -0.83 -9.79 1.51
C LEU A 57 -0.05 -10.05 2.80
N ASP A 58 1.25 -10.31 2.68
CA ASP A 58 2.14 -10.49 3.83
C ASP A 58 2.24 -9.22 4.69
N ALA A 59 2.33 -8.05 4.06
CA ALA A 59 2.42 -6.78 4.78
C ALA A 59 1.10 -6.42 5.49
N VAL A 60 -0.04 -6.67 4.86
CA VAL A 60 -1.38 -6.30 5.34
C VAL A 60 -1.86 -7.17 6.49
N ALA A 61 -1.34 -8.40 6.62
CA ALA A 61 -1.69 -9.32 7.71
C ALA A 61 -1.47 -8.75 9.13
N GLU A 62 -0.62 -7.74 9.26
CA GLU A 62 -0.34 -7.05 10.52
C GLU A 62 -0.63 -5.55 10.44
N ALA A 63 -1.34 -5.08 9.40
CA ALA A 63 -1.54 -3.66 9.15
C ALA A 63 -2.88 -3.13 9.65
N GLU A 64 -2.85 -1.97 10.28
CA GLU A 64 -4.03 -1.20 10.68
C GLU A 64 -4.52 -0.27 9.57
N ILE A 65 -3.64 0.09 8.63
CA ILE A 65 -3.96 0.96 7.49
C ILE A 65 -3.40 0.36 6.19
N TYR A 66 -4.25 0.30 5.17
CA TYR A 66 -3.84 0.02 3.79
C TYR A 66 -4.17 1.22 2.90
N LEU A 67 -3.19 1.67 2.12
CA LEU A 67 -3.32 2.71 1.10
C LEU A 67 -3.00 2.11 -0.27
N GLY A 68 -4.00 2.00 -1.13
CA GLY A 68 -3.84 1.51 -2.50
C GLY A 68 -4.97 1.96 -3.41
N TYR A 69 -4.91 1.58 -4.69
CA TYR A 69 -5.90 2.00 -5.70
C TYR A 69 -7.25 1.30 -5.59
N GLY A 70 -7.34 0.24 -4.79
CA GLY A 70 -8.50 -0.62 -4.71
C GLY A 70 -8.47 -1.49 -3.46
N ILE A 71 -9.61 -2.10 -3.12
CA ILE A 71 -9.72 -3.03 -1.98
C ILE A 71 -10.26 -4.39 -2.49
N PRO A 72 -9.41 -5.25 -3.09
CA PRO A 72 -9.80 -6.62 -3.42
C PRO A 72 -10.18 -7.42 -2.16
N ALA A 73 -11.08 -8.38 -2.30
CA ALA A 73 -11.52 -9.23 -1.18
C ALA A 73 -10.35 -9.92 -0.46
N GLU A 74 -9.33 -10.34 -1.20
CA GLU A 74 -8.11 -10.96 -0.66
C GLU A 74 -7.37 -10.08 0.37
N LEU A 75 -7.45 -8.74 0.26
CA LEU A 75 -6.89 -7.83 1.27
C LEU A 75 -7.67 -7.87 2.59
N LEU A 76 -9.01 -7.92 2.49
CA LEU A 76 -9.89 -7.99 3.65
C LEU A 76 -9.80 -9.35 4.34
N GLU A 77 -9.53 -10.41 3.59
CA GLU A 77 -9.32 -11.75 4.12
C GLU A 77 -7.95 -11.92 4.79
N ALA A 78 -6.92 -11.21 4.31
CA ALA A 78 -5.58 -11.26 4.87
C ALA A 78 -5.40 -10.34 6.10
N GLY A 79 -6.05 -9.18 6.10
CA GLY A 79 -5.97 -8.20 7.18
C GLY A 79 -6.75 -8.59 8.45
N PRO A 80 -6.51 -7.88 9.58
CA PRO A 80 -7.16 -8.13 10.87
C PRO A 80 -8.63 -7.70 10.95
#